data_AF-A0A847H002-F1
#
_entry.id   AF-A0A847H002-F1
#
_cell.length_a   1.000
_cell.length_b   1.000
_cell.length_c   1.000
_cell.angle_alpha   90.00
_cell.angle_beta   90.00
_cell.angle_gamma   90.00
#
_symmetry.space_group_name_H-M   'P 1'
#
loop_
_entity.id
_entity.type
_entity.pdbx_description
1 polymer ?
#
loop_
_entity_poly.entity_id
_entity_poly.type
_entity_poly.pdbx_seq_one_letter_code
_entity_poly.pdbx_strand_id
1 'polypeptide(L)'
;MSHFIAYWTPDSVAANEQRPLLGHVPSNQLHKVRIGSVLWVVTSEEPNDLVLVGRLRVDRILSQSQACAFLDDWNLWQAKYHAVCDEPQLKVNLDISRYARSLTFEGPTKRLPVGFTGQSFQALRRLDVSSANLLERLFARALLERAEET
;
A
#
# COMPACT_ATOMS: atom_id res chain seq x y z
N MET A 1 10.10 -7.99 10.82
CA MET A 1 9.48 -6.95 9.98
C MET A 1 8.08 -7.41 9.59
N SER A 2 7.05 -6.56 9.70
CA SER A 2 5.67 -6.92 9.36
C SER A 2 5.27 -6.30 8.03
N HIS A 3 4.49 -7.01 7.22
CA HIS A 3 3.99 -6.52 5.93
C HIS A 3 2.47 -6.41 5.97
N PHE A 4 1.93 -5.31 5.47
CA PHE A 4 0.50 -5.05 5.44
C PHE A 4 0.06 -4.65 4.04
N ILE A 5 -1.17 -5.03 3.67
CA ILE A 5 -1.87 -4.43 2.53
C ILE A 5 -2.68 -3.24 3.04
N ALA A 6 -2.42 -2.07 2.45
CA ALA A 6 -3.18 -0.85 2.61
C ALA A 6 -3.98 -0.60 1.33
N TYR A 7 -5.29 -0.49 1.44
CA TYR A 7 -6.15 -0.23 0.29
C TYR A 7 -6.36 1.26 0.07
N TRP A 8 -6.17 1.70 -1.17
CA TRP A 8 -6.59 3.01 -1.66
C TRP A 8 -7.77 2.82 -2.61
N THR A 9 -8.79 3.66 -2.47
CA THR A 9 -9.85 3.75 -3.48
C THR A 9 -9.27 4.23 -4.81
N PRO A 10 -9.93 3.93 -5.95
CA PRO A 10 -9.54 4.49 -7.23
C PRO A 10 -9.39 6.02 -7.19
N ASP A 11 -10.34 6.71 -6.55
CA ASP A 11 -10.25 8.17 -6.33
C ASP A 11 -9.00 8.60 -5.56
N SER A 12 -8.58 7.82 -4.55
CA SER A 12 -7.37 8.11 -3.77
C SER A 12 -6.10 7.95 -4.62
N VAL A 13 -6.09 6.96 -5.51
CA VAL A 13 -5.01 6.75 -6.49
C VAL A 13 -4.96 7.91 -7.47
N ALA A 14 -6.10 8.26 -8.08
CA ALA A 14 -6.23 9.37 -9.01
C ALA A 14 -5.78 10.71 -8.39
N ALA A 15 -6.22 11.00 -7.16
CA ALA A 15 -5.81 12.20 -6.42
C ALA A 15 -4.30 12.26 -6.14
N ASN A 16 -3.60 11.12 -6.21
CA ASN A 16 -2.17 10.99 -5.96
C ASN A 16 -1.37 10.67 -7.23
N GLU A 17 -1.97 10.67 -8.41
CA GLU A 17 -1.33 10.28 -9.66
C GLU A 17 -0.14 11.19 -10.01
N GLN A 18 -0.30 12.51 -9.79
CA GLN A 18 0.74 13.52 -10.02
C GLN A 18 1.92 13.42 -9.06
N ARG A 19 1.85 12.57 -8.02
CA ARG A 19 2.94 12.30 -7.07
C ARG A 19 3.54 10.93 -7.42
N PRO A 20 4.57 10.85 -8.28
CA PRO A 20 5.09 9.55 -8.76
C PRO A 20 5.75 8.71 -7.66
N LEU A 21 6.21 9.36 -6.59
CA LEU A 21 6.82 8.71 -5.44
C LEU A 21 5.77 8.46 -4.35
N LEU A 22 5.81 7.25 -3.78
CA LEU A 22 4.99 6.88 -2.62
C LEU A 22 5.76 7.15 -1.32
N GLY A 23 5.61 8.36 -0.79
CA GLY A 23 6.24 8.79 0.47
C GLY A 23 5.33 8.83 1.69
N HIS A 24 4.02 8.72 1.48
CA HIS A 24 3.02 8.97 2.52
C HIS A 24 1.78 8.10 2.31
N VAL A 25 1.31 7.47 3.40
CA VAL A 25 0.05 6.72 3.46
C VAL A 25 -0.72 7.16 4.71
N PRO A 26 -1.83 7.90 4.56
CA PRO A 26 -2.70 8.24 5.68
C PRO A 26 -3.77 7.15 5.89
N SER A 27 -4.05 6.76 7.14
CA SER A 27 -5.18 5.87 7.44
C SER A 27 -5.47 5.79 8.95
N ASN A 28 -6.76 5.70 9.30
CA ASN A 28 -7.21 5.45 10.67
C ASN A 28 -6.87 4.03 11.18
N GLN A 29 -6.45 3.14 10.29
CA GLN A 29 -6.20 1.73 10.60
C GLN A 29 -4.73 1.40 10.89
N LEU A 30 -3.83 2.39 10.82
CA LEU A 30 -2.39 2.17 11.04
C LEU A 30 -1.98 1.97 12.50
N HIS A 31 -2.94 1.92 13.45
CA HIS A 31 -2.66 1.67 14.87
C HIS A 31 -1.94 0.33 15.15
N LYS A 32 -1.98 -0.63 14.21
CA LYS A 32 -1.26 -1.91 14.30
C LYS A 32 0.12 -1.90 13.63
N VAL A 33 0.42 -0.84 12.87
CA VAL A 33 1.67 -0.69 12.13
C VAL A 33 2.73 -0.13 13.06
N ARG A 34 3.97 -0.57 12.87
CA ARG A 34 5.13 -0.08 13.62
C ARG A 34 6.19 0.41 12.65
N ILE A 35 7.07 1.28 13.13
CA ILE A 35 8.29 1.67 12.41
C ILE A 35 9.04 0.41 11.95
N GLY A 36 9.55 0.44 10.73
CA GLY A 36 10.17 -0.66 10.01
C GLY A 36 9.18 -1.59 9.28
N SER A 37 7.86 -1.47 9.49
CA SER A 37 6.88 -2.27 8.73
C SER A 37 6.84 -1.86 7.27
N VAL A 38 6.34 -2.74 6.39
CA VAL A 38 6.11 -2.42 4.98
C VAL A 38 4.62 -2.34 4.70
N LEU A 39 4.20 -1.26 4.04
CA LEU A 39 2.88 -1.07 3.49
C LEU A 39 2.92 -1.31 1.98
N TRP A 40 2.14 -2.28 1.52
CA TRP A 40 1.84 -2.50 0.12
C TRP A 40 0.54 -1.80 -0.20
N VAL A 41 0.62 -0.70 -0.95
CA VAL A 41 -0.56 0.06 -1.34
C VAL A 41 -1.16 -0.60 -2.57
N VAL A 42 -2.42 -1.00 -2.47
CA VAL A 42 -3.17 -1.64 -3.56
C VAL A 42 -4.46 -0.89 -3.84
N THR A 43 -4.96 -1.04 -5.06
CA THR A 43 -6.29 -0.59 -5.45
C THR A 43 -7.01 -1.67 -6.25
N SER A 44 -8.32 -1.49 -6.41
CA SER A 44 -9.23 -2.38 -7.11
C SER A 44 -10.39 -1.54 -7.65
N GLU A 45 -10.65 -1.63 -8.94
CA GLU A 45 -11.75 -0.95 -9.64
C GLU A 45 -12.91 -1.91 -9.91
N GLU A 46 -12.60 -3.15 -10.28
CA GLU A 46 -13.53 -4.18 -10.70
C GLU A 46 -13.44 -5.46 -9.84
N PRO A 47 -14.48 -6.32 -9.82
CA PRO A 47 -14.40 -7.60 -9.12
C PRO A 47 -13.26 -8.49 -9.63
N ASN A 48 -12.47 -9.01 -8.69
CA ASN A 48 -11.28 -9.84 -8.90
C ASN A 48 -10.04 -9.13 -9.49
N ASP A 49 -10.06 -7.81 -9.64
CA ASP A 49 -8.87 -7.07 -10.00
C ASP A 49 -8.03 -6.71 -8.76
N LEU A 50 -6.73 -6.54 -8.95
CA LEU A 50 -5.86 -6.01 -7.91
C LEU A 50 -4.65 -5.36 -8.55
N VAL A 51 -4.47 -4.06 -8.33
CA VAL A 51 -3.31 -3.31 -8.81
C VAL A 51 -2.43 -2.96 -7.62
N LEU A 52 -1.15 -3.30 -7.71
CA LEU A 52 -0.12 -2.84 -6.78
C LEU A 52 0.34 -1.45 -7.18
N VAL A 53 -0.10 -0.45 -6.42
CA VAL A 53 0.26 0.96 -6.63
C VAL A 53 1.72 1.19 -6.26
N GLY A 54 2.15 0.70 -5.10
CA GLY A 54 3.52 0.86 -4.66
C GLY A 54 3.81 0.28 -3.28
N ARG A 55 5.04 0.51 -2.83
CA ARG A 55 5.58 0.02 -1.56
C ARG A 55 6.10 1.19 -0.73
N LEU A 56 5.80 1.17 0.57
CA LEU A 56 6.33 2.12 1.54
C LEU A 56 6.90 1.37 2.74
N ARG A 57 8.18 1.58 3.06
CA ARG A 57 8.78 1.14 4.33
C ARG A 57 8.58 2.24 5.37
N VAL A 58 7.87 1.94 6.45
CA VAL A 58 7.45 2.94 7.44
C VAL A 58 8.66 3.38 8.27
N ASP A 59 9.09 4.64 8.12
CA ASP A 59 10.13 5.22 8.96
C ASP A 59 9.54 5.99 10.14
N ARG A 60 8.36 6.60 9.95
CA ARG A 60 7.66 7.35 11.00
C ARG A 60 6.16 7.11 10.92
N ILE A 61 5.51 7.18 12.08
CA ILE A 61 4.05 7.22 12.20
C ILE A 61 3.72 8.52 12.92
N LEU A 62 3.06 9.42 12.20
CA LEU A 62 2.80 10.79 12.63
C LEU A 62 1.30 10.99 12.89
N SER A 63 0.97 11.92 13.77
CA SER A 63 -0.38 12.49 13.85
C SER A 63 -0.67 13.37 12.63
N GLN A 64 -1.93 13.79 12.44
CA GLN A 64 -2.31 14.73 11.38
C GLN A 64 -1.42 15.99 11.36
N SER A 65 -1.31 16.69 12.49
CA SER A 65 -0.55 17.96 12.55
C SER A 65 0.94 17.76 12.31
N GLN A 66 1.51 16.67 12.83
CA GLN A 66 2.90 16.32 12.59
C GLN A 66 3.15 15.99 11.12
N ALA A 67 2.22 15.29 10.46
CA ALA A 67 2.32 14.96 9.04
C ALA A 67 2.20 16.20 8.15
N CYS A 68 1.26 17.12 8.46
CA CYS A 68 1.14 18.38 7.72
C CYS A 68 2.44 19.20 7.80
N ALA A 69 3.03 19.30 9.00
CA ALA A 69 4.29 20.01 9.19
C ALA A 69 5.47 19.29 8.52
N PHE A 70 5.51 17.96 8.57
CA PHE A 70 6.60 17.16 7.98
C PHE A 70 6.59 17.18 6.44
N LEU A 71 5.39 17.13 5.83
CA LEU A 71 5.20 17.10 4.38
C LEU A 71 5.05 18.51 3.77
N ASP A 72 5.03 19.55 4.60
CA ASP A 72 4.70 20.93 4.22
C ASP A 72 3.39 21.03 3.41
N ASP A 73 2.38 20.26 3.82
CA ASP A 73 1.09 20.16 3.14
C ASP A 73 -0.04 20.19 4.19
N TRP A 74 -0.79 21.28 4.23
CA TRP A 74 -1.91 21.44 5.16
C TRP A 74 -3.25 20.97 4.60
N ASN A 75 -3.27 20.51 3.35
CA ASN A 75 -4.45 19.96 2.69
C ASN A 75 -4.43 18.42 2.66
N LEU A 76 -3.62 17.79 3.52
CA LEU A 76 -3.59 16.34 3.66
C LEU A 76 -4.95 15.79 4.08
N TRP A 77 -5.29 14.63 3.52
CA TRP A 77 -6.46 13.88 3.96
C TRP A 77 -6.42 13.64 5.47
N GLN A 78 -7.56 13.89 6.14
CA GLN A 78 -7.67 13.88 7.59
C GLN A 78 -7.65 12.44 8.13
N ALA A 79 -6.56 12.06 8.80
CA ALA A 79 -6.38 10.75 9.43
C ALA A 79 -5.82 10.85 10.85
N LYS A 80 -6.10 9.84 11.67
CA LYS A 80 -5.45 9.68 12.98
C LYS A 80 -3.97 9.37 12.87
N TYR A 81 -3.57 8.66 11.81
CA TYR A 81 -2.19 8.18 11.64
C TYR A 81 -1.73 8.38 10.19
N HIS A 82 -0.49 8.82 10.05
CA HIS A 82 0.19 9.04 8.78
C HIS A 82 1.50 8.25 8.81
N ALA A 83 1.57 7.19 8.01
CA ALA A 83 2.84 6.51 7.77
C ALA A 83 3.63 7.29 6.71
N VAL A 84 4.89 7.58 7.00
CA VAL A 84 5.81 8.23 6.07
C VAL A 84 7.12 7.44 5.99
N CYS A 85 7.80 7.57 4.86
CA CYS A 85 9.16 7.07 4.67
C CYS A 85 10.12 8.21 4.35
N ASP A 86 11.37 8.04 4.75
CA ASP A 86 12.43 9.01 4.48
C ASP A 86 12.98 8.81 3.04
N GLU A 87 12.87 7.59 2.50
CA GLU A 87 13.26 7.22 1.14
C GLU A 87 12.04 6.71 0.34
N PRO A 88 11.31 7.59 -0.36
CA PRO A 88 10.13 7.20 -1.10
C PRO A 88 10.48 6.48 -2.42
N GLN A 89 9.70 5.45 -2.76
CA GLN A 89 9.90 4.65 -3.97
C GLN A 89 8.90 5.03 -5.06
N LEU A 90 9.26 4.79 -6.32
CA LEU A 90 8.36 4.96 -7.46
C LEU A 90 7.12 4.08 -7.32
N LYS A 91 5.96 4.65 -7.66
CA LYS A 91 4.73 3.89 -7.90
C LYS A 91 4.89 3.11 -9.20
N VAL A 92 4.46 1.86 -9.18
CA VAL A 92 4.59 0.96 -10.34
C VAL A 92 3.26 0.71 -11.05
N ASN A 93 2.13 0.82 -10.34
CA ASN A 93 0.78 0.52 -10.86
C ASN A 93 0.74 -0.83 -11.59
N LEU A 94 1.26 -1.87 -10.95
CA LEU A 94 1.40 -3.21 -11.52
C LEU A 94 0.11 -4.02 -11.32
N ASP A 95 -0.47 -4.54 -12.39
CA ASP A 95 -1.55 -5.53 -12.29
C ASP A 95 -1.04 -6.84 -11.67
N ILE A 96 -1.59 -7.18 -10.49
CA ILE A 96 -1.32 -8.41 -9.75
C ILE A 96 -2.56 -9.27 -9.56
N SER A 97 -3.62 -9.05 -10.35
CA SER A 97 -4.91 -9.74 -10.26
C SER A 97 -4.76 -11.26 -10.31
N ARG A 98 -3.87 -11.77 -11.18
CA ARG A 98 -3.56 -13.21 -11.29
C ARG A 98 -3.01 -13.83 -10.00
N TYR A 99 -2.44 -13.02 -9.11
CA TYR A 99 -1.87 -13.45 -7.84
C TYR A 99 -2.76 -13.14 -6.64
N ALA A 100 -3.78 -12.30 -6.80
CA ALA A 100 -4.57 -11.78 -5.69
C ALA A 100 -5.12 -12.90 -4.79
N ARG A 101 -5.70 -13.94 -5.38
CA ARG A 101 -6.26 -15.09 -4.63
C ARG A 101 -5.21 -16.03 -4.03
N SER A 102 -3.95 -15.93 -4.47
CA SER A 102 -2.82 -16.62 -3.87
C SER A 102 -2.25 -15.88 -2.66
N LEU A 103 -2.62 -14.60 -2.47
CA LEU A 103 -2.23 -13.86 -1.28
C LEU A 103 -2.90 -14.45 -0.04
N THR A 104 -2.06 -14.61 0.98
CA THR A 104 -2.39 -15.15 2.28
C THR A 104 -2.13 -14.13 3.38
N PHE A 105 -3.08 -14.06 4.30
CA PHE A 105 -3.13 -13.06 5.37
C PHE A 105 -3.12 -13.74 6.73
N GLU A 106 -2.54 -13.06 7.71
CA GLU A 106 -2.68 -13.43 9.11
C GLU A 106 -4.10 -13.14 9.60
N GLY A 107 -4.61 -13.97 10.52
CA GLY A 107 -5.94 -13.83 11.12
C GLY A 107 -6.95 -14.89 10.66
N PRO A 108 -8.25 -14.70 10.95
CA PRO A 108 -9.29 -15.69 10.71
C PRO A 108 -9.57 -15.90 9.22
N THR A 109 -9.64 -14.81 8.45
CA THR A 109 -9.80 -14.86 7.00
C THR A 109 -8.43 -14.83 6.35
N LYS A 110 -7.93 -16.01 5.95
CA LYS A 110 -6.57 -16.15 5.41
C LYS A 110 -6.44 -15.87 3.92
N ARG A 111 -7.52 -15.90 3.15
CA ARG A 111 -7.50 -15.71 1.69
C ARG A 111 -8.59 -14.75 1.25
N LEU A 112 -8.50 -14.27 0.01
CA LEU A 112 -9.59 -13.52 -0.60
C LEU A 112 -10.69 -14.48 -1.08
N PRO A 113 -11.97 -14.08 -0.97
CA PRO A 113 -13.07 -14.83 -1.55
C PRO A 113 -13.04 -14.80 -3.09
N VAL A 114 -13.81 -15.66 -3.72
CA VAL A 114 -14.15 -15.52 -5.15
C VAL A 114 -15.00 -14.26 -5.31
N GLY A 115 -14.75 -13.46 -6.35
CA GLY A 115 -15.48 -12.21 -6.57
C GLY A 115 -15.11 -11.14 -5.55
N PHE A 116 -13.88 -11.17 -5.02
CA PHE A 116 -13.44 -10.13 -4.09
C PHE A 116 -13.47 -8.77 -4.79
N THR A 117 -13.74 -7.73 -4.01
CA THR A 117 -13.72 -6.33 -4.45
C THR A 117 -12.81 -5.53 -3.52
N GLY A 118 -12.59 -4.24 -3.79
CA GLY A 118 -11.89 -3.32 -2.88
C GLY A 118 -12.36 -3.38 -1.41
N GLN A 119 -13.64 -3.72 -1.16
CA GLN A 119 -14.17 -3.93 0.20
C GLN A 119 -13.42 -5.02 0.98
N SER A 120 -12.90 -6.04 0.28
CA SER A 120 -12.11 -7.12 0.88
C SER A 120 -10.76 -6.66 1.46
N PHE A 121 -10.35 -5.43 1.16
CA PHE A 121 -9.11 -4.80 1.63
C PHE A 121 -9.35 -3.50 2.42
N GLN A 122 -10.60 -3.09 2.64
CA GLN A 122 -10.92 -1.89 3.41
C GLN A 122 -10.39 -1.95 4.84
N ALA A 123 -10.20 -3.15 5.40
CA ALA A 123 -9.45 -3.34 6.62
C ALA A 123 -7.97 -3.56 6.30
N LEU A 124 -7.08 -2.88 7.03
CA LEU A 124 -5.64 -3.13 6.98
C LEU A 124 -5.36 -4.59 7.38
N ARG A 125 -4.86 -5.39 6.43
CA ARG A 125 -4.56 -6.81 6.63
C ARG A 125 -3.07 -7.05 6.65
N ARG A 126 -2.62 -7.87 7.60
CA ARG A 126 -1.22 -8.32 7.66
C ARG A 126 -1.03 -9.52 6.74
N LEU A 127 0.01 -9.48 5.92
CA LEU A 127 0.41 -10.58 5.05
C LEU A 127 1.21 -11.61 5.83
N ASP A 128 1.10 -12.88 5.42
CA ASP A 128 2.09 -13.86 5.83
C ASP A 128 3.42 -13.67 5.08
N VAL A 129 4.45 -14.38 5.52
CA VAL A 129 5.81 -14.28 4.96
C VAL A 129 5.84 -14.66 3.48
N SER A 130 5.08 -15.70 3.08
CA SER A 130 5.05 -16.19 1.71
C SER A 130 4.54 -15.14 0.73
N SER A 131 3.46 -14.45 1.11
CA SER A 131 2.83 -13.41 0.30
C SER A 131 3.61 -12.11 0.32
N ALA A 132 4.22 -11.76 1.45
CA ALA A 132 5.17 -10.65 1.52
C ALA A 132 6.32 -10.86 0.53
N ASN A 133 6.93 -12.04 0.50
CA ASN A 133 8.00 -12.38 -0.43
C ASN A 133 7.54 -12.38 -1.89
N LEU A 134 6.30 -12.77 -2.17
CA LEU A 134 5.73 -12.68 -3.51
C LEU A 134 5.64 -11.22 -3.98
N LEU A 135 5.11 -10.32 -3.14
CA LEU A 135 4.99 -8.90 -3.49
C LEU A 135 6.37 -8.23 -3.63
N GLU A 136 7.34 -8.56 -2.78
CA GLU A 136 8.72 -8.05 -2.93
C GLU A 136 9.31 -8.43 -4.30
N ARG A 137 9.15 -9.68 -4.75
CA ARG A 137 9.64 -10.11 -6.07
C ARG A 137 8.94 -9.40 -7.23
N LEU A 138 7.61 -9.28 -7.15
CA LEU A 138 6.82 -8.61 -8.20
C LEU A 138 7.18 -7.13 -8.31
N PHE A 139 7.31 -6.45 -7.16
CA PHE A 139 7.66 -5.04 -7.10
C PHE A 139 9.09 -4.78 -7.60
N ALA A 140 10.07 -5.56 -7.14
CA ALA A 140 11.45 -5.43 -7.58
C ALA A 140 11.58 -5.63 -9.11
N ARG A 141 10.87 -6.60 -9.67
CA ARG A 141 10.81 -6.82 -11.11
C ARG A 141 10.23 -5.61 -11.85
N ALA A 142 9.10 -5.08 -11.39
CA ALA A 142 8.47 -3.92 -12.02
C ALA A 142 9.35 -2.66 -11.97
N LEU A 143 10.14 -2.48 -10.89
CA LEU A 143 11.10 -1.38 -10.82
C LEU A 143 12.23 -1.53 -11.85
N LEU A 144 12.73 -2.75 -12.09
CA LEU A 144 13.75 -3.00 -13.11
C LEU A 144 13.22 -2.74 -14.51
N GLU A 145 12.03 -3.26 -14.84
CA GLU A 145 11.38 -3.06 -16.14
C GLU A 145 11.21 -1.55 -16.45
N ARG A 146 10.81 -0.74 -15.45
CA ARG A 146 10.70 0.72 -15.61
C ARG A 146 12.05 1.42 -15.75
N ALA A 147 13.10 0.93 -15.11
CA ALA A 147 14.43 1.52 -15.22
C ALA A 147 15.06 1.28 -16.61
N GLU A 148 14.67 0.21 -17.30
CA GLU A 148 15.09 -0.10 -18.67
C GLU A 148 14.35 0.74 -19.73
N GLU A 149 13.19 1.30 -19.40
CA GLU A 149 12.38 2.16 -20.27
C GLU A 149 12.81 3.64 -20.24
N THR A 150 13.75 4.02 -19.37
CA THR A 150 14.20 5.42 -19.15
C THR A 150 15.61 5.65 -19.68
#